data_AF-A0A933WFV1-F1
#
_entry.id   AF-A0A933WFV1-F1
#
_cell.length_a   1.000
_cell.length_b   1.000
_cell.length_c   1.000
_cell.angle_alpha   90.00
_cell.angle_beta   90.00
_cell.angle_gamma   90.00
#
_symmetry.space_group_name_H-M   'P 1'
#
loop_
_entity.id
_entity.type
_entity.pdbx_description
1 polymer ?
#
loop_
_entity_poly.entity_id
_entity_poly.type
_entity_poly.pdbx_seq_one_letter_code
_entity_poly.pdbx_strand_id
1 'polypeptide(L)' 'MILSEIIFQHVQSLPEPLQAEVLDFVKYLELKDEKSKKEKENKEWLSYSLSSAMRGMENEVSPYSVEDIKEKYS' A
#
# COMPACT_ATOMS: atom_id res chain seq x y z
N MET A 1 6.86 30.42 0.57
CA MET A 1 6.15 29.78 1.70
C MET A 1 6.18 28.29 1.51
N ILE A 2 6.55 27.57 2.55
CA ILE A 2 6.52 26.10 2.57
C ILE A 2 5.07 25.70 2.86
N LEU A 3 4.56 24.65 2.20
CA LEU A 3 3.16 24.22 2.35
C LEU A 3 2.78 23.96 3.82
N SER A 4 3.71 23.43 4.62
CA SER A 4 3.52 23.20 6.06
C SER A 4 3.30 24.48 6.85
N GLU A 5 3.93 25.59 6.47
CA GLU A 5 3.76 26.90 7.13
C GLU A 5 2.37 27.47 6.86
N ILE A 6 1.86 27.31 5.64
CA ILE A 6 0.51 27.74 5.25
C ILE A 6 -0.55 26.93 6.01
N ILE A 7 -0.38 25.61 6.08
CA ILE A 7 -1.27 24.72 6.86
C ILE A 7 -1.28 25.16 8.34
N PHE A 8 -0.11 25.41 8.93
CA PHE A 8 0.00 25.84 10.32
C PHE A 8 -0.76 27.15 10.60
N GLN A 9 -0.64 28.14 9.72
CA GLN A 9 -1.38 29.40 9.85
C GLN A 9 -2.90 29.20 9.80
N HIS A 10 -3.38 28.34 8.90
CA HIS A 10 -4.81 28.03 8.84
C HIS A 10 -5.28 27.26 10.07
N VAL A 11 -4.52 26.27 10.55
CA VAL A 11 -4.87 25.49 11.74
C VAL A 11 -4.92 26.37 12.99
N GLN A 12 -3.98 27.30 13.16
CA GLN A 12 -4.01 28.25 14.28
C GLN A 12 -5.26 29.13 14.31
N SER A 13 -5.84 29.44 13.15
CA SER A 13 -7.05 30.27 13.06
C SER A 13 -8.34 29.52 13.42
N LEU A 14 -8.28 28.19 13.52
CA LEU A 14 -9.46 27.37 13.83
C LEU A 14 -9.70 27.27 15.34
N PRO A 15 -10.95 27.12 15.79
CA PRO A 15 -11.29 26.72 17.15
C PRO A 15 -10.69 25.35 17.53
N GLU A 16 -10.36 25.16 18.81
CA GLU A 16 -9.74 23.93 19.34
C GLU A 16 -10.43 22.61 18.92
N PRO A 17 -11.78 22.49 18.88
CA PRO A 17 -12.43 21.26 18.41
C PRO A 17 -12.09 20.90 16.97
N LEU A 18 -11.94 21.90 16.10
CA LEU A 18 -11.59 21.70 14.69
C LEU A 18 -10.09 21.45 14.52
N GLN A 19 -9.24 22.01 15.39
CA GLN A 19 -7.82 21.66 15.43
C GLN A 19 -7.62 20.19 15.82
N ALA A 20 -8.43 19.66 16.75
CA ALA A 20 -8.41 18.25 17.14
C ALA A 20 -8.77 17.32 15.95
N GLU A 21 -9.76 17.70 15.15
CA GLU A 21 -10.12 16.94 13.93
C GLU A 21 -8.98 16.94 12.90
N VAL A 22 -8.30 18.08 12.72
CA VAL A 22 -7.11 18.15 11.85
C VAL A 22 -6.00 17.23 12.37
N LEU A 23 -5.76 17.20 13.68
CA LEU A 23 -4.77 16.31 14.29
C LEU A 23 -5.09 14.84 14.03
N ASP A 24 -6.35 14.44 14.15
CA ASP A 24 -6.78 13.07 13.88
C ASP A 24 -6.62 12.72 12.39
N PHE A 25 -6.91 13.65 11.49
CA PHE A 25 -6.65 13.46 10.07
C PHE A 25 -5.16 13.30 9.75
N VAL A 26 -4.29 14.08 10.39
CA VAL A 26 -2.83 13.95 10.23
C VAL A 26 -2.36 12.56 10.68
N LYS A 27 -2.79 12.10 11.86
CA LYS A 27 -2.47 10.73 12.34
C LYS A 27 -2.95 9.65 11.36
N TYR A 28 -4.14 9.82 10.78
CA TYR A 28 -4.63 8.91 9.75
C TYR A 28 -3.71 8.90 8.52
N LEU A 29 -3.24 10.06 8.06
CA LEU A 29 -2.32 10.15 6.92
C LEU A 29 -0.98 9.47 7.21
N GLU A 30 -0.44 9.61 8.42
CA GLU A 30 0.78 8.92 8.86
C GLU A 30 0.61 7.40 8.80
N LEU A 31 -0.49 6.87 9.36
CA LEU A 31 -0.81 5.44 9.30
C LEU A 31 -1.00 4.95 7.86
N LYS A 32 -1.65 5.76 7.02
CA LYS A 32 -1.87 5.44 5.61
C LYS A 32 -0.56 5.38 4.82
N ASP A 33 0.36 6.30 5.05
CA ASP A 33 1.68 6.30 4.43
C ASP A 33 2.49 5.07 4.85
N GLU A 34 2.51 4.74 6.14
CA GLU A 34 3.19 3.54 6.65
C GLU A 34 2.63 2.26 6.02
N LYS A 35 1.29 2.14 5.97
CA LYS A 35 0.62 1.00 5.33
C LYS A 35 0.96 0.92 3.84
N SER A 36 0.95 2.05 3.14
CA SER A 36 1.25 2.09 1.70
C SER A 36 2.69 1.68 1.40
N LYS A 37 3.64 2.07 2.26
CA LYS A 37 5.04 1.62 2.19
C LYS A 37 5.14 0.11 2.42
N LYS A 38 4.51 -0.42 3.47
CA LYS A 38 4.46 -1.87 3.74
C LYS A 38 3.85 -2.67 2.59
N GLU A 39 2.77 -2.18 2.00
CA GLU A 39 2.14 -2.82 0.83
C GLU A 39 3.07 -2.83 -0.37
N LYS A 40 3.81 -1.75 -0.61
CA LYS A 40 4.80 -1.67 -1.68
C LYS A 40 5.96 -2.62 -1.44
N GLU A 41 6.54 -2.63 -0.25
CA GLU A 41 7.59 -3.59 0.14
C GLU A 41 7.14 -5.04 -0.01
N ASN A 42 5.91 -5.36 0.40
CA ASN A 42 5.38 -6.71 0.27
C ASN A 42 5.18 -7.10 -1.20
N LYS A 43 4.71 -6.19 -2.06
CA LYS A 43 4.61 -6.46 -3.51
C LYS A 43 5.97 -6.70 -4.15
N GLU A 44 6.97 -5.89 -3.79
CA GLU A 44 8.34 -6.06 -4.26
C GLU A 44 8.93 -7.39 -3.78
N TRP A 45 8.72 -7.74 -2.51
CA TRP A 45 9.13 -9.02 -1.94
C TRP A 45 8.46 -10.21 -2.60
N LEU A 46 7.15 -10.16 -2.84
CA LEU A 46 6.39 -11.21 -3.53
C LEU A 46 6.91 -11.43 -4.95
N SER A 47 7.12 -10.34 -5.70
CA SER A 47 7.67 -10.38 -7.06
C SER A 47 9.07 -11.00 -7.08
N TYR A 48 9.94 -10.56 -6.16
CA TYR A 48 11.30 -11.09 -6.04
C TYR A 48 11.31 -12.57 -5.64
N SER A 49 10.48 -12.96 -4.67
CA SER A 49 10.39 -14.33 -4.17
C SER A 49 9.92 -15.28 -5.28
N LEU A 50 8.88 -14.88 -6.03
CA LEU A 50 8.38 -15.66 -7.15
C LEU A 50 9.43 -15.80 -8.26
N SER A 51 10.05 -14.69 -8.67
CA SER A 51 11.09 -14.70 -9.70
C SER A 51 12.29 -15.56 -9.29
N SER A 52 12.67 -15.51 -8.01
CA SER A 52 13.76 -16.33 -7.47
C SER A 52 13.40 -17.81 -7.42
N ALA A 53 12.16 -18.14 -7.06
CA ALA A 53 11.68 -19.52 -7.02
C ALA A 53 11.55 -20.14 -8.42
N MET A 54 11.17 -19.35 -9.43
CA MET A 54 11.02 -19.80 -10.81
C MET A 54 12.33 -19.83 -11.61
N ARG A 55 13.42 -19.28 -11.04
CA ARG A 55 14.71 -19.20 -11.71
C ARG A 55 15.22 -20.60 -12.09
N GLY A 56 15.44 -20.83 -13.39
CA GLY A 56 15.86 -22.13 -13.92
C GLY A 56 14.72 -23.09 -14.28
N MET A 57 13.47 -22.75 -13.96
CA MET A 57 12.26 -23.46 -14.39
C MET A 57 11.45 -22.68 -15.45
N GLU A 58 11.97 -21.55 -15.97
CA GLU A 58 11.21 -20.64 -16.83
C GLU A 58 10.72 -21.26 -18.15
N ASN A 59 11.42 -22.29 -18.63
CA ASN A 59 11.11 -22.98 -19.89
C ASN A 59 10.48 -24.36 -19.67
N GLU A 60 10.17 -24.73 -18.43
CA GLU A 60 9.51 -26.00 -18.14
C GLU A 60 8.06 -25.95 -18.62
N VAL A 61 7.64 -27.02 -19.32
CA VAL A 61 6.25 -27.14 -19.74
C VAL A 61 5.41 -27.47 -18.52
N SER A 62 4.43 -26.62 -18.22
CA SER A 62 3.47 -26.87 -17.14
C SER A 62 2.75 -28.19 -17.37
N PRO A 63 2.76 -29.13 -16.40
CA PRO A 63 2.00 -30.37 -16.51
C PRO A 63 0.50 -30.15 -16.27
N TYR A 64 0.09 -28.95 -15.86
CA TYR A 64 -1.29 -28.60 -15.52
C TYR A 64 -1.89 -27.62 -16.54
N SER A 65 -3.20 -27.80 -16.80
CA SER A 65 -4.02 -26.94 -17.64
C SER A 65 -5.17 -26.30 -16.85
N VAL A 66 -5.89 -25.36 -17.49
CA VAL A 66 -7.09 -24.73 -16.91
C VAL A 66 -8.22 -25.76 -16.72
N GLU A 67 -8.20 -26.87 -17.45
CA GLU A 67 -9.18 -27.95 -17.31
C GLU A 67 -9.05 -28.71 -15.99
N ASP A 68 -7.87 -28.66 -15.35
CA ASP A 68 -7.60 -29.31 -14.06
C ASP A 68 -8.23 -28.57 -12.86
N ILE A 69 -8.73 -27.35 -13.06
CA ILE A 69 -9.34 -26.54 -11.99
C ILE A 69 -10.74 -27.08 -11.67
N LYS A 70 -10.90 -27.64 -10.47
CA LYS A 70 -12.16 -28.26 -10.00
C LYS A 70 -13.29 -27.26 -9.72
N GLU A 71 -12.95 -26.09 -9.19
CA GLU A 71 -13.93 -25.08 -8.82
C GLU A 71 -13.98 -23.96 -9.88
N LYS A 72 -15.17 -23.73 -10.43
CA LYS A 72 -15.43 -22.64 -11.37
C LYS A 72 -16.41 -21.68 -10.71
N TYR A 73 -15.96 -20.46 -10.46
CA TYR A 73 -16.79 -19.37 -9.96
C TYR A 73 -17.34 -18.57 -11.14
N SER A 74 -18.64 -18.28 -11.11
CA SER A 74 -19.35 -17.47 -12.11
C SER A 74 -20.27 -16.46 -11.45
#